data_AF-A0A0Q5J217-F1
#
_entry.id   AF-A0A0Q5J217-F1
#
_cell.length_a   1.000
_cell.length_b   1.000
_cell.length_c   1.000
_cell.angle_alpha   90.00
_cell.angle_beta   90.00
_cell.angle_gamma   90.00
#
_symmetry.space_group_name_H-M   'P 1'
#
loop_
_entity.id
_entity.type
_entity.pdbx_description
1 polymer ?
#
loop_
_entity_poly.entity_id
_entity_poly.type
_entity_poly.pdbx_seq_one_letter_code
_entity_poly.pdbx_strand_id
1 'polypeptide(L)'
;MGSPAVVMGDKVMGMCAGHLVPSPVGAPMPAPAPLPVSAPLTLGLSTTVLIGGKPAAVKDSSGYNMPPHVGLHPSDPKLVPTTQEAKVVVGSSTVQFDGKAAAYTGCTVTACIAPTAAVVGTGATVLIGS
;
A
#
# COMPACT_ATOMS: atom_id res chain seq x y z
N MET A 1 12.16 -20.65 3.32
CA MET A 1 12.55 -19.83 4.49
C MET A 1 11.53 -18.71 4.60
N GLY A 2 11.09 -18.34 5.81
CA GLY A 2 10.04 -17.32 5.97
C GLY A 2 10.55 -15.90 5.70
N SER A 3 9.62 -14.99 5.40
CA SER A 3 9.87 -13.56 5.17
C SER A 3 9.35 -12.72 6.33
N PRO A 4 9.97 -11.57 6.67
CA PRO A 4 9.51 -10.70 7.75
C PRO A 4 8.02 -10.35 7.64
N ALA A 5 7.30 -10.45 8.77
CA ALA A 5 5.91 -10.09 8.87
C ALA A 5 5.69 -8.59 8.59
N VAL A 6 4.58 -8.27 7.93
CA VAL A 6 4.13 -6.89 7.72
C VAL A 6 3.20 -6.50 8.87
N VAL A 7 3.39 -5.31 9.43
CA VAL A 7 2.64 -4.79 10.57
C VAL A 7 2.09 -3.39 10.28
N MET A 8 1.23 -2.90 11.18
CA MET A 8 0.68 -1.55 11.11
C MET A 8 1.77 -0.49 10.88
N GLY A 9 1.54 0.36 9.89
CA GLY A 9 2.44 1.46 9.51
C GLY A 9 3.53 1.07 8.50
N ASP A 10 3.74 -0.22 8.23
CA ASP A 10 4.57 -0.64 7.10
C ASP A 10 3.97 -0.13 5.80
N LYS A 11 4.83 0.26 4.86
CA LYS A 11 4.41 1.00 3.68
C LYS A 11 4.42 0.14 2.44
N VAL A 12 3.33 0.19 1.69
CA VAL A 12 3.33 -0.20 0.30
C VAL A 12 3.92 0.94 -0.52
N MET A 13 4.97 0.63 -1.28
CA MET A 13 5.72 1.59 -2.07
C MET A 13 5.75 1.20 -3.55
N GLY A 14 5.79 2.19 -4.43
CA GLY A 14 5.86 1.97 -5.87
C GLY A 14 5.86 3.28 -6.65
N MET A 15 5.79 3.16 -7.99
CA MET A 15 5.74 4.30 -8.91
C MET A 15 4.44 4.26 -9.71
N CYS A 16 3.57 5.26 -9.49
CA CYS A 16 2.29 5.42 -10.16
C CYS A 16 2.49 6.00 -11.57
N ALA A 17 2.31 5.18 -12.61
CA ALA A 17 2.77 5.48 -13.97
C ALA A 17 1.79 6.27 -14.85
N GLY A 18 0.56 6.54 -14.41
CA GLY A 18 -0.46 7.18 -15.26
C GLY A 18 -1.34 8.18 -14.51
N HIS A 19 -0.78 8.84 -13.49
CA HIS A 19 -1.52 9.85 -12.76
C HIS A 19 -1.81 11.04 -13.66
N LEU A 20 -3.01 11.62 -13.58
CA LEU A 20 -3.34 12.84 -14.31
C LEU A 20 -3.04 14.05 -13.42
N VAL A 21 -2.37 15.04 -13.98
CA VAL A 21 -2.05 16.31 -13.31
C VAL A 21 -2.87 17.45 -13.94
N PRO A 22 -3.15 18.51 -13.19
CA PRO A 22 -3.74 19.73 -13.73
C PRO A 22 -2.90 20.30 -14.86
N SER A 23 -3.57 20.74 -15.93
CA SER A 23 -2.94 21.44 -17.05
C SER A 23 -3.20 22.95 -16.96
N PRO A 24 -2.28 23.80 -17.45
CA PRO A 24 -2.51 25.23 -17.58
C PRO A 24 -3.76 25.62 -18.42
N VAL A 25 -4.20 24.73 -19.32
CA VAL A 25 -5.38 24.94 -20.21
C VAL A 25 -6.66 24.29 -19.68
N GLY A 26 -6.69 23.84 -18.43
CA GLY A 26 -7.90 23.39 -17.71
C GLY A 26 -8.27 21.91 -17.88
N ALA A 27 -7.86 21.24 -18.96
CA ALA A 27 -8.07 19.80 -19.13
C ALA A 27 -6.91 18.98 -18.51
N PRO A 28 -7.15 17.93 -17.72
CA PRO A 28 -6.07 17.14 -17.10
C PRO A 28 -5.15 16.49 -18.14
N MET A 29 -3.86 16.45 -17.85
CA MET A 29 -2.84 15.81 -18.71
C MET A 29 -2.09 14.71 -17.96
N PRO A 30 -1.51 13.71 -18.65
CA PRO A 30 -0.65 12.74 -17.99
C PRO A 30 0.52 13.41 -17.25
N ALA A 31 0.87 12.90 -16.07
CA ALA A 31 2.07 13.33 -15.37
C ALA A 31 3.30 13.13 -16.26
N PRO A 32 4.25 14.10 -16.32
CA PRO A 32 5.46 13.98 -17.13
C PRO A 32 6.36 12.78 -16.76
N ALA A 33 6.22 12.28 -15.54
CA ALA A 33 6.93 11.12 -15.03
C ALA A 33 6.06 10.37 -13.98
N PRO A 34 6.36 9.09 -13.69
CA PRO A 34 5.68 8.36 -12.62
C PRO A 34 5.80 9.04 -11.26
N LEU A 35 4.71 9.09 -10.49
CA LEU A 35 4.68 9.68 -9.16
C LEU A 35 4.94 8.61 -8.08
N PRO A 36 5.78 8.89 -7.07
CA PRO A 36 6.00 7.93 -6.00
C PRO A 36 4.70 7.69 -5.20
N VAL A 37 4.52 6.44 -4.76
CA VAL A 37 3.48 6.04 -3.81
C VAL A 37 4.17 5.52 -2.56
N SER A 38 3.68 5.95 -1.40
CA SER A 38 4.12 5.49 -0.09
C SER A 38 2.90 5.45 0.84
N ALA A 39 2.23 4.30 0.90
CA ALA A 39 0.97 4.14 1.61
C ALA A 39 1.17 3.28 2.87
N PRO A 40 1.13 3.86 4.09
CA PRO A 40 1.19 3.07 5.33
C PRO A 40 -0.08 2.24 5.51
N LEU A 41 0.07 0.95 5.81
CA LEU A 41 -1.04 0.07 6.12
C LEU A 41 -1.60 0.40 7.50
N THR A 42 -2.80 0.98 7.55
CA THR A 42 -3.46 1.44 8.78
C THR A 42 -4.89 0.93 8.92
N LEU A 43 -5.42 0.27 7.89
CA LEU A 43 -6.81 -0.19 7.80
C LEU A 43 -6.85 -1.71 7.56
N GLY A 44 -7.94 -2.34 8.01
CA GLY A 44 -8.15 -3.78 7.77
C GLY A 44 -7.07 -4.69 8.34
N LEU A 45 -6.40 -4.24 9.41
CA LEU A 45 -5.35 -4.98 10.13
C LEU A 45 -5.98 -6.04 11.04
N SER A 46 -5.16 -6.95 11.57
CA SER A 46 -5.58 -7.89 12.60
C SER A 46 -6.02 -7.16 13.86
N THR A 47 -7.09 -7.63 14.50
CA THR A 47 -7.60 -7.08 15.76
C THR A 47 -7.11 -7.86 16.98
N THR A 48 -6.60 -9.07 16.79
CA THR A 48 -6.16 -9.94 17.89
C THR A 48 -4.65 -10.23 17.88
N VAL A 49 -3.99 -10.19 16.72
CA VAL A 49 -2.58 -10.52 16.59
C VAL A 49 -1.74 -9.26 16.52
N LEU A 50 -0.86 -9.10 17.50
CA LEU A 50 0.15 -8.04 17.55
C LEU A 50 1.54 -8.64 17.35
N ILE A 51 2.37 -8.00 16.53
CA ILE A 51 3.78 -8.35 16.33
C ILE A 51 4.60 -7.11 16.69
N GLY A 52 5.50 -7.23 17.67
CA GLY A 52 6.25 -6.08 18.19
C GLY A 52 5.34 -4.98 18.75
N GLY A 53 4.19 -5.34 19.32
CA GLY A 53 3.19 -4.41 19.85
C GLY A 53 2.33 -3.70 18.79
N LYS A 54 2.49 -4.02 17.51
CA LYS A 54 1.72 -3.44 16.40
C LYS A 54 0.77 -4.47 15.80
N PRO A 55 -0.46 -4.09 15.41
CA PRO A 55 -1.37 -4.98 14.67
C PRO A 55 -0.72 -5.59 13.43
N ALA A 56 -0.84 -6.89 13.25
CA ALA A 56 -0.32 -7.58 12.07
C ALA A 56 -1.16 -7.24 10.82
N ALA A 57 -0.52 -7.08 9.67
CA ALA A 57 -1.21 -6.93 8.40
C ALA A 57 -1.60 -8.30 7.82
N VAL A 58 -2.74 -8.32 7.13
CA VAL A 58 -3.35 -9.51 6.53
C VAL A 58 -3.85 -9.18 5.13
N LYS A 59 -4.33 -10.19 4.41
CA LYS A 59 -5.08 -10.00 3.16
C LYS A 59 -6.19 -8.97 3.39
N ASP A 60 -6.30 -8.06 2.44
CA ASP A 60 -7.20 -6.90 2.46
C ASP A 60 -6.84 -5.78 3.46
N SER A 61 -5.73 -5.88 4.22
CA SER A 61 -5.18 -4.72 4.90
C SER A 61 -4.80 -3.65 3.88
N SER A 62 -5.15 -2.40 4.18
CA SER A 62 -4.98 -1.29 3.26
C SER A 62 -4.53 -0.01 3.95
N GLY A 63 -4.21 0.97 3.13
CA GLY A 63 -3.68 2.26 3.55
C GLY A 63 -3.78 3.27 2.42
N TYR A 64 -3.71 4.55 2.75
CA TYR A 64 -3.75 5.62 1.76
C TYR A 64 -2.35 6.19 1.53
N ASN A 65 -2.05 6.49 0.27
CA ASN A 65 -0.82 7.12 -0.16
C ASN A 65 -0.59 8.44 0.57
N MET A 66 0.63 8.63 1.10
CA MET A 66 1.01 9.82 1.86
C MET A 66 2.41 10.31 1.47
N PRO A 67 2.56 11.55 0.94
CA PRO A 67 1.48 12.49 0.66
C PRO A 67 0.55 11.95 -0.44
N PRO A 68 -0.76 12.27 -0.38
CA PRO A 68 -1.66 11.91 -1.46
C PRO A 68 -1.15 12.52 -2.77
N HIS A 69 -1.37 11.83 -3.89
CA HIS A 69 -1.34 12.49 -5.20
C HIS A 69 -2.46 13.54 -5.23
N VAL A 70 -2.22 14.69 -4.64
CA VAL A 70 -3.06 15.88 -4.78
C VAL A 70 -2.50 16.71 -5.90
N GLY A 71 -3.40 17.37 -6.63
CA GLY A 71 -3.02 18.47 -7.49
C GLY A 71 -2.19 19.46 -6.68
N LEU A 72 -1.14 19.93 -7.33
CA LEU A 72 -0.08 20.76 -6.77
C LEU A 72 -0.61 22.12 -6.22
N HIS A 73 -1.90 22.42 -6.42
CA HIS A 73 -2.62 23.61 -5.98
C HIS A 73 -3.99 23.29 -5.32
N PRO A 74 -4.46 24.08 -4.32
CA PRO A 74 -5.74 23.85 -3.61
C PRO A 74 -7.01 23.85 -4.47
N SER A 75 -6.97 24.44 -5.66
CA SER A 75 -8.10 24.47 -6.61
C SER A 75 -8.12 23.29 -7.59
N ASP A 76 -7.16 22.38 -7.49
CA ASP A 76 -7.03 21.31 -8.46
C ASP A 76 -8.12 20.25 -8.28
N PRO A 77 -8.76 19.79 -9.36
CA PRO A 77 -9.77 18.75 -9.28
C PRO A 77 -9.13 17.43 -8.78
N LYS A 78 -9.89 16.64 -8.00
CA LYS A 78 -9.49 15.27 -7.65
C LYS A 78 -9.46 14.43 -8.93
N LEU A 79 -8.29 13.91 -9.28
CA LEU A 79 -8.05 13.21 -10.55
C LEU A 79 -7.87 11.70 -10.34
N VAL A 80 -8.37 10.93 -11.31
CA VAL A 80 -8.28 9.47 -11.33
C VAL A 80 -6.85 9.05 -11.67
N PRO A 81 -6.26 8.05 -10.99
CA PRO A 81 -6.83 7.20 -9.94
C PRO A 81 -6.92 7.92 -8.59
N THR A 82 -8.16 8.21 -8.18
CA THR A 82 -8.50 8.85 -6.90
C THR A 82 -8.45 7.85 -5.75
N THR A 83 -8.26 6.55 -6.05
CA THR A 83 -8.27 5.51 -5.03
C THR A 83 -7.26 5.81 -3.96
N GLN A 84 -6.07 6.31 -4.33
CA GLN A 84 -4.95 6.60 -3.41
C GLN A 84 -4.63 5.44 -2.47
N GLU A 85 -5.16 4.26 -2.76
CA GLU A 85 -5.23 3.15 -1.84
C GLU A 85 -4.18 2.16 -2.27
N ALA A 86 -3.44 1.68 -1.28
CA ALA A 86 -2.64 0.49 -1.39
C ALA A 86 -3.22 -0.61 -0.53
N LYS A 87 -3.10 -1.84 -1.00
CA LYS A 87 -3.79 -2.99 -0.42
C LYS A 87 -2.97 -4.27 -0.57
N VAL A 88 -3.02 -5.11 0.46
CA VAL A 88 -2.53 -6.50 0.38
C VAL A 88 -3.55 -7.35 -0.38
N VAL A 89 -3.13 -7.89 -1.52
CA VAL A 89 -3.99 -8.69 -2.42
C VAL A 89 -3.85 -10.18 -2.12
N VAL A 90 -2.61 -10.65 -1.96
CA VAL A 90 -2.30 -12.05 -1.65
C VAL A 90 -1.33 -12.07 -0.48
N GLY A 91 -1.70 -12.77 0.60
CA GLY A 91 -0.84 -13.03 1.75
C GLY A 91 -0.27 -14.45 1.71
N SER A 92 0.09 -14.98 2.87
CA SER A 92 0.55 -16.36 3.05
C SER A 92 -0.53 -17.39 2.70
N SER A 93 -0.11 -18.50 2.09
CA SER A 93 -0.95 -19.67 1.81
C SER A 93 -1.17 -20.58 3.02
N THR A 94 -0.33 -20.47 4.05
CA THR A 94 -0.30 -21.41 5.19
C THR A 94 -0.48 -20.74 6.55
N VAL A 95 -0.15 -19.46 6.68
CA VAL A 95 -0.23 -18.69 7.93
C VAL A 95 -1.38 -17.69 7.84
N GLN A 96 -2.25 -17.72 8.84
CA GLN A 96 -3.39 -16.82 8.93
C GLN A 96 -3.41 -16.11 10.28
N PHE A 97 -3.81 -14.83 10.26
CA PHE A 97 -4.19 -14.05 11.44
C PHE A 97 -5.65 -13.64 11.28
N ASP A 98 -6.47 -13.83 12.31
CA ASP A 98 -7.92 -13.59 12.27
C ASP A 98 -8.63 -14.27 11.08
N GLY A 99 -8.20 -15.49 10.72
CA GLY A 99 -8.77 -16.23 9.59
C GLY A 99 -8.48 -15.61 8.21
N LYS A 100 -7.51 -14.70 8.13
CA LYS A 100 -7.05 -14.06 6.89
C LYS A 100 -5.57 -14.35 6.68
N ALA A 101 -5.18 -14.58 5.43
CA ALA A 101 -3.79 -14.81 5.04
C ALA A 101 -2.86 -13.70 5.57
N ALA A 102 -1.80 -14.07 6.30
CA ALA A 102 -0.86 -13.12 6.88
C ALA A 102 -0.02 -12.42 5.80
N ALA A 103 0.17 -11.10 5.93
CA ALA A 103 1.03 -10.34 5.02
C ALA A 103 2.51 -10.48 5.42
N TYR A 104 3.38 -10.53 4.41
CA TYR A 104 4.82 -10.72 4.59
C TYR A 104 5.60 -9.91 3.55
N THR A 105 6.90 -9.71 3.80
CA THR A 105 7.76 -8.97 2.87
C THR A 105 7.74 -9.60 1.48
N GLY A 106 7.36 -8.81 0.46
CA GLY A 106 7.26 -9.28 -0.93
C GLY A 106 5.94 -9.97 -1.29
N CYS A 107 4.94 -10.01 -0.39
CA CYS A 107 3.62 -10.49 -0.75
C CYS A 107 2.95 -9.58 -1.79
N THR A 108 1.99 -10.10 -2.56
CA THR A 108 1.35 -9.33 -3.64
C THR A 108 0.51 -8.19 -3.08
N VAL A 109 0.83 -6.97 -3.52
CA VAL A 109 0.14 -5.74 -3.15
C VAL A 109 -0.25 -4.95 -4.39
N THR A 110 -1.27 -4.11 -4.27
CA THR A 110 -1.59 -3.07 -5.25
C THR A 110 -1.40 -1.71 -4.62
N ALA A 111 -1.10 -0.70 -5.43
CA ALA A 111 -1.03 0.69 -4.99
C ALA A 111 -1.32 1.62 -6.17
N CYS A 112 -2.42 2.36 -6.12
CA CYS A 112 -2.86 3.21 -7.23
C CYS A 112 -2.83 2.46 -8.58
N ILE A 113 -2.08 2.97 -9.55
CA ILE A 113 -1.77 2.33 -10.85
C ILE A 113 -0.27 2.05 -10.98
N ALA A 114 0.38 1.75 -9.84
CA ALA A 114 1.77 1.33 -9.84
C ALA A 114 1.88 -0.12 -10.32
N PRO A 115 2.55 -0.39 -11.45
CA PRO A 115 2.68 -1.76 -11.97
C PRO A 115 3.59 -2.63 -11.10
N THR A 116 4.43 -2.02 -10.25
CA THR A 116 5.45 -2.69 -9.43
C THR A 116 5.40 -2.22 -7.98
N ALA A 117 4.22 -2.30 -7.35
CA ALA A 117 4.09 -2.02 -5.93
C ALA A 117 4.69 -3.15 -5.07
N ALA A 118 5.34 -2.81 -3.96
CA ALA A 118 5.93 -3.76 -3.03
C ALA A 118 5.78 -3.29 -1.57
N VAL A 119 5.83 -4.23 -0.64
CA VAL A 119 5.83 -3.96 0.81
C VAL A 119 7.01 -4.66 1.46
N VAL A 120 7.66 -3.95 2.39
CA VAL A 120 8.74 -4.49 3.24
C VAL A 120 8.25 -4.46 4.68
N GLY A 121 8.21 -5.63 5.31
CA GLY A 121 7.74 -5.82 6.67
C GLY A 121 8.80 -5.44 7.70
N THR A 122 8.43 -4.67 8.72
CA THR A 122 9.33 -4.32 9.83
C THR A 122 9.21 -5.24 11.03
N GLY A 123 8.26 -6.19 11.04
CA GLY A 123 8.10 -7.24 12.04
C GLY A 123 9.16 -8.35 11.95
N ALA A 124 10.44 -8.00 11.79
CA ALA A 124 11.53 -8.92 11.43
C ALA A 124 11.82 -10.02 12.45
N THR A 125 11.32 -9.91 13.70
CA THR A 125 11.40 -10.98 14.70
C THR A 125 10.41 -12.12 14.44
N VAL A 126 9.48 -11.96 13.50
CA VAL A 126 8.52 -12.98 13.07
C VAL A 126 8.64 -13.19 11.57
N LEU A 127 9.00 -14.41 11.17
CA LEU A 127 9.11 -14.81 9.76
C LEU A 127 7.88 -15.64 9.36
N ILE A 128 7.18 -15.19 8.32
CA ILE A 128 5.96 -15.79 7.78
C ILE A 128 6.33 -16.68 6.59
N GLY A 129 5.83 -17.92 6.56
CA GLY A 129 5.94 -18.78 5.37
C GLY A 129 5.02 -18.27 4.26
N SER A 130 5.52 -18.20 3.03
CA SER A 130 4.72 -17.87 1.83
C SER A 130 3.74 -18.99 1.50
#